data_AF-A0A2D5QKZ7-F1
#
_entry.id   AF-A0A2D5QKZ7-F1
#
_cell.length_a   1.000
_cell.length_b   1.000
_cell.length_c   1.000
_cell.angle_alpha   90.00
_cell.angle_beta   90.00
_cell.angle_gamma   90.00
#
_symmetry.space_group_name_H-M   'P 1'
#
loop_
_entity.id
_entity.type
_entity.pdbx_description
1 polymer ?
#
loop_
_entity_poly.entity_id
_entity_poly.type
_entity_poly.pdbx_seq_one_letter_code
_entity_poly.pdbx_strand_id
1 'polypeptide(L)'
;MIQDYLNRTHSSYTLAFYRIGFGALMCYSIIRFWLKGWIDEIYIQPEFHFSYYGFGWVKPIGEFTYLIFFLCFLSSLCVMIGLKYRASIIIFFISFTYIELMDKTTYLNHYYF
;
A
#
# COMPACT_ATOMS: atom_id res chain seq x y z
N MET A 1 11.90 5.91 39.49
CA MET A 1 12.74 6.16 38.29
C MET A 1 12.29 5.38 37.07
N ILE A 2 12.31 4.04 37.03
CA ILE A 2 11.82 3.26 35.86
C ILE A 2 10.28 3.31 35.73
N GLN A 3 9.54 3.18 36.84
CA GLN A 3 8.08 3.27 36.84
C GLN A 3 7.57 4.65 36.39
N ASP A 4 8.24 5.73 36.79
CA ASP A 4 7.88 7.10 36.38
C ASP A 4 8.09 7.34 34.89
N TYR A 5 9.12 6.71 34.31
CA TYR A 5 9.39 6.77 32.87
C TYR A 5 8.31 6.04 32.06
N LEU A 6 7.90 4.84 32.49
CA LEU A 6 6.87 4.04 31.80
C LEU A 6 5.47 4.65 31.86
N ASN A 7 5.17 5.41 32.92
CA ASN A 7 3.85 6.04 33.10
C ASN A 7 3.73 7.44 32.49
N ARG A 8 4.77 7.93 31.81
CA ARG A 8 4.77 9.27 31.23
C ARG A 8 3.91 9.32 29.98
N THR A 9 2.85 10.12 30.01
CA THR A 9 1.98 10.34 28.85
C THR A 9 2.67 11.27 27.85
N HIS A 10 2.85 10.81 26.62
CA HIS A 10 3.33 11.64 25.51
C HIS A 10 2.17 12.08 24.62
N SER A 11 2.33 13.26 24.03
CA SER A 11 1.39 13.77 23.05
C SER A 11 1.28 12.82 21.85
N SER A 12 0.05 12.49 21.45
CA SER A 12 -0.24 11.64 20.30
C SER A 12 -0.28 12.40 18.96
N TYR A 13 -0.04 13.71 18.95
CA TYR A 13 -0.20 14.54 17.75
C TYR A 13 0.73 14.12 16.60
N THR A 14 2.01 13.83 16.88
CA THR A 14 2.99 13.42 15.85
C THR A 14 2.56 12.12 15.15
N LEU A 15 2.04 11.16 15.92
CA LEU A 15 1.58 9.90 15.39
C LEU A 15 0.32 10.06 14.52
N ALA A 16 -0.63 10.90 14.95
CA ALA A 16 -1.81 11.20 14.17
C ALA A 16 -1.46 11.91 12.85
N PHE A 17 -0.57 12.91 12.90
CA PHE A 17 -0.08 13.61 11.72
C PHE A 17 0.58 12.66 10.71
N TYR A 18 1.45 11.76 11.20
CA TYR A 18 2.09 10.76 10.36
C TYR A 18 1.06 9.87 9.65
N ARG A 19 0.03 9.39 10.35
CA ARG A 19 -1.01 8.54 9.77
C ARG A 19 -1.81 9.24 8.68
N ILE A 20 -2.18 10.50 8.91
CA ILE A 20 -2.90 11.31 7.93
C ILE A 20 -2.02 11.54 6.70
N GLY A 21 -0.78 12.00 6.89
CA GLY A 21 0.16 12.24 5.79
C GLY A 21 0.47 10.98 4.99
N PHE A 22 0.72 9.86 5.67
CA PHE A 22 0.95 8.57 5.04
C PHE A 22 -0.27 8.11 4.24
N GLY A 23 -1.46 8.11 4.86
CA GLY A 23 -2.69 7.68 4.19
C GLY A 23 -3.01 8.55 2.97
N ALA A 24 -2.85 9.86 3.08
CA ALA A 24 -3.04 10.80 1.97
C ALA A 24 -2.08 10.54 0.81
N LEU A 25 -0.78 10.33 1.11
CA LEU A 25 0.24 10.03 0.11
C LEU A 25 -0.04 8.71 -0.61
N MET A 26 -0.50 7.68 0.12
CA MET A 26 -0.86 6.39 -0.46
C MET A 26 -2.12 6.48 -1.32
N CYS A 27 -3.16 7.19 -0.86
CA CYS A 27 -4.37 7.45 -1.65
C CYS A 27 -4.02 8.15 -2.97
N TYR A 28 -3.23 9.21 -2.90
CA TYR A 28 -2.79 9.96 -4.07
C TYR A 28 -2.00 9.08 -5.05
N SER A 29 -1.08 8.27 -4.53
CA SER A 29 -0.29 7.34 -5.35
C SER A 29 -1.17 6.35 -6.11
N ILE A 30 -2.17 5.76 -5.44
CA ILE A 30 -3.09 4.80 -6.06
C ILE A 30 -4.00 5.48 -7.10
N ILE A 31 -4.55 6.66 -6.79
CA ILE A 31 -5.35 7.45 -7.74
C ILE A 31 -4.51 7.79 -8.96
N ARG A 32 -3.28 8.27 -8.78
CA ARG A 32 -2.36 8.58 -9.87
C ARG A 32 -2.08 7.34 -10.73
N PHE A 33 -1.83 6.20 -10.10
CA PHE A 33 -1.57 4.93 -10.78
C PHE A 33 -2.77 4.54 -11.66
N TRP A 34 -3.98 4.69 -11.14
CA TRP A 34 -5.21 4.40 -11.87
C TRP A 34 -5.44 5.39 -13.03
N LEU A 35 -5.30 6.70 -12.79
CA LEU A 35 -5.49 7.74 -13.81
C LEU A 35 -4.48 7.62 -14.96
N LYS A 36 -3.32 7.03 -14.72
CA LYS A 36 -2.32 6.76 -15.75
C LYS A 36 -2.61 5.51 -16.60
N GLY A 37 -3.66 4.75 -16.29
CA GLY A 37 -4.00 3.51 -17.00
C GLY A 37 -3.05 2.35 -16.68
N TRP A 38 -2.14 2.52 -15.71
CA TRP A 38 -1.09 1.55 -15.42
C TRP A 38 -1.61 0.22 -14.87
N ILE A 39 -2.81 0.19 -14.28
CA ILE A 39 -3.42 -1.07 -13.85
C ILE A 39 -3.62 -1.99 -15.06
N ASP A 40 -4.18 -1.44 -16.14
CA ASP A 40 -4.44 -2.20 -17.37
C ASP A 40 -3.14 -2.53 -18.09
N GLU A 41 -2.32 -1.51 -18.36
CA GLU A 41 -1.09 -1.63 -19.16
C GLU A 41 -0.07 -2.61 -18.55
N ILE A 42 0.04 -2.65 -17.21
CA ILE A 42 1.08 -3.41 -16.52
C ILE A 42 0.56 -4.76 -16.02
N TYR A 43 -0.68 -4.83 -15.53
CA TYR A 43 -1.17 -6.03 -14.85
C TYR A 43 -2.19 -6.83 -15.64
N ILE A 44 -2.91 -6.23 -16.60
CA ILE A 44 -4.01 -6.91 -17.32
C ILE A 44 -3.59 -7.30 -18.73
N GLN A 45 -3.00 -6.38 -19.50
CA GLN A 45 -2.60 -6.63 -20.88
C GLN A 45 -1.42 -7.62 -21.02
N PRO A 46 -0.39 -7.60 -20.15
CA PRO A 46 0.75 -8.50 -20.33
C PRO A 46 0.38 -9.97 -20.07
N GLU A 47 0.76 -10.86 -21.00
CA GLU A 47 0.53 -12.30 -20.86
C GLU A 47 1.50 -12.96 -19.86
N PHE A 48 2.60 -12.29 -19.52
CA PHE A 48 3.64 -12.81 -18.65
C PHE A 48 4.13 -11.76 -17.66
N HIS A 49 4.17 -12.12 -16.37
CA HIS A 49 4.68 -11.30 -15.27
C HIS A 49 5.90 -11.95 -14.64
N PHE A 50 6.90 -11.14 -14.28
CA PHE A 50 8.12 -11.62 -13.66
C PHE A 50 7.94 -11.70 -12.14
N SER A 51 7.58 -12.87 -11.63
CA SER A 51 7.43 -13.05 -10.18
C SER A 51 8.78 -13.01 -9.44
N TYR A 52 8.75 -12.54 -8.19
CA TYR A 52 9.88 -12.65 -7.28
C TYR A 52 10.14 -14.11 -6.87
N TYR A 53 11.41 -14.44 -6.58
CA TYR A 53 11.78 -15.77 -6.09
C TYR A 53 11.02 -16.08 -4.78
N GLY A 54 10.30 -17.21 -4.74
CA GLY A 54 9.43 -17.60 -3.62
C GLY A 54 7.99 -17.06 -3.69
N PHE A 55 7.69 -16.15 -4.62
CA PHE A 55 6.37 -15.53 -4.79
C PHE A 55 5.73 -15.81 -6.15
N GLY A 56 6.08 -16.94 -6.79
CA GLY A 56 5.49 -17.34 -8.08
C GLY A 56 3.97 -17.57 -8.08
N TRP A 57 3.35 -17.59 -6.90
CA TRP A 57 1.90 -17.70 -6.70
C TRP A 57 1.21 -16.32 -6.63
N VAL A 58 1.97 -15.23 -6.47
CA VAL A 58 1.46 -13.86 -6.49
C VAL A 58 1.47 -13.37 -7.93
N LYS A 59 0.28 -13.28 -8.53
CA LYS A 59 0.10 -12.89 -9.93
C LYS A 59 -1.16 -12.03 -10.07
N PRO A 60 -1.22 -11.17 -11.09
CA PRO A 60 -2.47 -10.50 -11.44
C PRO A 60 -3.57 -11.51 -11.74
N ILE A 61 -4.79 -11.20 -11.30
CA ILE A 61 -5.96 -12.09 -11.44
C ILE A 61 -6.91 -11.50 -12.50
N GLY A 62 -6.33 -11.01 -13.60
CA GLY A 62 -7.06 -10.26 -14.63
C GLY A 62 -7.82 -9.07 -14.06
N GLU A 63 -9.10 -8.95 -14.39
CA GLU A 63 -9.99 -7.87 -13.93
C GLU A 63 -10.12 -7.78 -12.40
N PHE A 64 -9.95 -8.89 -11.66
CA PHE A 64 -9.99 -8.85 -10.20
C PHE A 64 -8.83 -8.06 -9.59
N THR A 65 -7.79 -7.76 -10.37
CA THR A 65 -6.69 -6.88 -9.94
C THR A 65 -7.20 -5.49 -9.58
N TYR A 66 -8.22 -4.96 -10.28
CA TYR A 66 -8.86 -3.69 -9.91
C TYR A 66 -9.46 -3.71 -8.51
N LEU A 67 -10.01 -4.86 -8.08
CA LEU A 67 -10.56 -5.00 -6.74
C LEU A 67 -9.47 -4.89 -5.67
N ILE A 68 -8.28 -5.42 -5.93
CA ILE A 68 -7.13 -5.35 -5.02
C ILE A 68 -6.65 -3.89 -4.89
N PHE A 69 -6.55 -3.17 -6.01
CA PHE A 69 -6.24 -1.74 -6.01
C PHE A 69 -7.30 -0.92 -5.28
N PHE A 70 -8.58 -1.23 -5.48
CA PHE A 70 -9.68 -0.58 -4.77
C PHE A 70 -9.65 -0.83 -3.26
N LEU A 71 -9.36 -2.06 -2.82
CA LEU A 71 -9.20 -2.39 -1.40
C LEU A 71 -7.99 -1.67 -0.79
N CYS A 72 -6.88 -1.57 -1.52
CA CYS A 72 -5.70 -0.81 -1.10
C CYS A 72 -6.02 0.69 -0.96
N PHE A 73 -6.80 1.24 -1.90
CA PHE A 73 -7.26 2.62 -1.85
C PHE A 73 -8.19 2.87 -0.64
N LEU A 74 -9.21 2.04 -0.46
CA LEU A 74 -10.17 2.19 0.63
C LEU A 74 -9.51 2.06 2.00
N SER A 75 -8.57 1.12 2.14
CA SER A 75 -7.81 0.93 3.37
C SER A 75 -6.88 2.09 3.68
N SER A 76 -6.19 2.67 2.67
CA SER A 76 -5.39 3.89 2.87
C SER A 76 -6.23 5.12 3.26
N LEU A 77 -7.45 5.26 2.73
CA LEU A 77 -8.40 6.29 3.19
C LEU A 77 -8.79 6.08 4.66
N CYS A 78 -9.06 4.84 5.07
CA CYS A 78 -9.39 4.54 6.47
C CYS A 78 -8.19 4.80 7.39
N VAL A 79 -6.96 4.51 6.94
CA VAL A 79 -5.72 4.85 7.66
C VAL A 79 -5.57 6.36 7.82
N MET A 80 -5.85 7.14 6.77
CA MET A 80 -5.82 8.60 6.79
C MET A 80 -6.79 9.17 7.83
N ILE A 81 -8.04 8.69 7.84
CA ILE A 81 -9.09 9.14 8.75
C ILE A 81 -8.88 8.58 10.18
N GLY A 82 -8.13 7.49 10.31
CA GLY A 82 -7.92 6.77 11.58
C GLY A 82 -9.07 5.82 11.96
N LEU A 83 -10.02 5.57 11.04
CA LEU A 83 -11.14 4.67 11.26
C LEU A 83 -10.64 3.22 11.36
N LYS A 84 -10.93 2.53 12.47
CA LYS A 84 -10.54 1.12 12.70
C LYS A 84 -9.08 0.85 12.30
N TYR A 85 -8.18 1.77 12.66
CA TYR A 85 -6.78 1.82 12.21
C TYR A 85 -6.07 0.46 12.16
N ARG A 86 -6.23 -0.38 13.20
CA ARG A 86 -5.60 -1.72 13.26
C ARG A 86 -6.02 -2.61 12.10
N ALA A 87 -7.30 -2.66 11.77
CA ALA A 87 -7.78 -3.46 10.65
C ALA A 87 -7.35 -2.83 9.31
N SER A 88 -7.49 -1.50 9.20
CA SER A 88 -7.18 -0.78 7.96
C SER A 88 -5.71 -0.88 7.58
N ILE A 89 -4.78 -0.78 8.54
CA ILE A 89 -3.34 -0.90 8.23
C ILE A 89 -2.94 -2.33 7.84
N ILE A 90 -3.59 -3.35 8.40
CA ILE A 90 -3.35 -4.76 8.03
C ILE A 90 -3.85 -5.01 6.60
N ILE A 91 -5.06 -4.56 6.27
CA ILE A 91 -5.62 -4.71 4.93
C ILE A 91 -4.78 -3.93 3.92
N PHE A 92 -4.39 -2.69 4.25
CA PHE A 92 -3.49 -1.88 3.44
C PHE A 92 -2.17 -2.61 3.20
N PHE A 93 -1.52 -3.10 4.25
CA PHE A 93 -0.26 -3.81 4.14
C PHE A 93 -0.36 -5.03 3.22
N ILE A 94 -1.37 -5.89 3.43
CA ILE A 94 -1.54 -7.10 2.62
C ILE A 94 -1.82 -6.76 1.15
N SER A 95 -2.74 -5.83 0.89
CA SER A 95 -3.09 -5.45 -0.49
C SER A 95 -1.94 -4.72 -1.20
N PHE A 96 -1.28 -3.79 -0.53
CA PHE A 96 -0.10 -3.09 -1.07
C PHE A 96 1.05 -4.06 -1.36
N THR A 97 1.39 -4.94 -0.40
CA THR A 97 2.42 -5.96 -0.61
C THR A 97 2.07 -6.91 -1.74
N TYR A 98 0.79 -7.29 -1.89
CA TYR A 98 0.37 -8.14 -2.99
C TYR A 98 0.60 -7.44 -4.35
N ILE A 99 0.19 -6.17 -4.47
CA ILE A 99 0.40 -5.35 -5.69
C ILE A 99 1.90 -5.27 -6.07
N GLU A 100 2.75 -4.96 -5.09
CA GLU A 100 4.21 -4.85 -5.32
C GLU A 100 4.87 -6.20 -5.70
N LEU A 101 4.31 -7.32 -5.24
CA LEU A 101 4.85 -8.65 -5.52
C LEU A 101 4.34 -9.27 -6.83
N MET A 102 3.29 -8.72 -7.44
CA MET A 102 2.70 -9.25 -8.68
C MET A 102 3.67 -9.25 -9.86
N ASP A 103 4.49 -8.21 -9.98
CA ASP A 103 5.46 -8.10 -11.05
C ASP A 103 6.72 -7.37 -10.59
N LYS A 104 7.87 -7.96 -10.88
CA LYS A 104 9.19 -7.36 -10.62
C LYS A 104 9.52 -6.25 -11.62
N THR A 105 8.87 -6.18 -12.79
CA THR A 105 9.19 -5.15 -13.79
C THR A 105 8.82 -3.74 -13.35
N THR A 106 7.82 -3.61 -12.48
CA THR A 106 7.43 -2.33 -11.87
C THR A 106 8.41 -1.85 -10.80
N TYR A 107 9.31 -2.72 -10.36
CA TYR A 107 10.31 -2.40 -9.37
C TYR A 107 11.37 -1.47 -9.94
N LEU A 108 11.22 -0.19 -9.61
CA LEU A 108 12.20 0.82 -9.95
C LEU A 108 13.26 0.91 -8.85
N ASN A 109 14.35 0.14 -8.98
CA ASN A 109 15.49 0.24 -8.04
C ASN A 109 16.35 1.49 -8.28
N HIS A 110 16.26 2.09 -9.46
CA HIS A 110 17.23 3.07 -9.95
C HIS A 110 16.69 4.51 -9.87
N TYR A 111 17.04 5.23 -8.80
CA TYR A 111 17.35 6.66 -8.86
C TYR A 111 18.87 6.80 -8.81
N TYR A 112 19.59 6.34 -9.84
CA TYR A 112 21.00 6.69 -9.99
C TYR A 112 21.02 7.90 -10.91
N PHE A 113 20.92 9.07 -10.29
CA PHE A 113 21.30 10.33 -10.89
C PHE A 113 22.36 10.96 -9.99
#